data_AF-A0A0A0BSV4-F1
#
_entry.id   AF-A0A0A0BSV4-F1
#
_cell.length_a   1.000
_cell.length_b   1.000
_cell.length_c   1.000
_cell.angle_alpha   90.00
_cell.angle_beta   90.00
_cell.angle_gamma   90.00
#
_symmetry.space_group_name_H-M   'P 1'
#
loop_
_entity.id
_entity.type
_entity.pdbx_description
1 polymer ?
#
loop_
_entity_poly.entity_id
_entity_poly.type
_entity_poly.pdbx_seq_one_letter_code
_entity_poly.pdbx_strand_id
1 'polypeptide(L)'
;MTDHGPEPHDVRALMPDVTPDDLAAPQRPGALATAQAQLAGAVDALGYGEGMHAMLATPRREINVAVPLRRDDGRTELFHGFRVQHNVSRGPGKGGLRFHPAVDVDEVRALAMWMTWKCAVVELPYGGAKGGVAIDPRHYSRAELERVTRRYTSEIMPMIGPERDIMAPDVGTDAGTMAWVMDTYSVNRGYTIPGVVTGKPLEVGGSKGRATATSRGVVHTTEAALREARTGLDQVTVAIQGFGKVGANAAVIFADAGSRVVAVSDQYGAVHRDGGLDVTGLVEHVERTGSVVGFAEADPLD
;
A
#
# COMPACT_ATOMS: atom_id res chain seq x y z
N MET A 1 42.29 3.71 -56.50
CA MET A 1 41.33 4.48 -55.70
C MET A 1 40.51 3.45 -54.93
N THR A 2 41.00 3.08 -53.76
CA THR A 2 40.45 2.04 -52.88
C THR A 2 39.39 2.67 -52.00
N ASP A 3 38.15 2.19 -52.12
CA ASP A 3 37.00 2.66 -51.34
C ASP A 3 36.90 1.85 -50.04
N HIS A 4 36.97 2.54 -48.91
CA HIS A 4 36.89 1.99 -47.56
C HIS A 4 35.42 1.98 -47.12
N GLY A 5 34.80 0.81 -47.10
CA GLY A 5 33.51 0.62 -46.43
C GLY A 5 33.65 0.80 -44.91
N PRO A 6 32.60 1.28 -44.21
CA PRO A 6 32.67 1.49 -42.76
C PRO A 6 32.61 0.15 -42.01
N GLU A 7 33.52 0.00 -41.04
CA GLU A 7 33.57 -1.10 -40.07
C GLU A 7 32.27 -1.20 -39.24
N PRO A 8 31.80 -2.41 -38.87
CA PRO A 8 30.62 -2.58 -38.04
C PRO A 8 30.91 -2.12 -36.60
N HIS A 9 30.08 -1.19 -36.09
CA HIS A 9 30.13 -0.77 -34.69
C HIS A 9 29.82 -1.95 -33.75
N ASP A 10 30.80 -2.32 -32.94
CA ASP A 10 30.65 -3.32 -31.87
C ASP A 10 29.76 -2.76 -30.75
N VAL A 11 28.48 -3.14 -30.80
CA VAL A 11 27.44 -2.81 -29.81
C VAL A 11 27.68 -3.46 -28.44
N ARG A 12 28.72 -4.27 -28.25
CA ARG A 12 29.07 -4.83 -26.93
C ARG A 12 29.80 -3.85 -26.02
N ALA A 13 30.34 -2.74 -26.55
CA ALA A 13 31.12 -1.77 -25.77
C ALA A 13 30.30 -0.74 -24.96
N LEU A 14 28.97 -0.84 -24.93
CA LEU A 14 28.07 0.13 -24.29
C LEU A 14 27.19 -0.45 -23.16
N MET A 15 27.41 -1.70 -22.75
CA MET A 15 26.75 -2.26 -21.55
C MET A 15 27.74 -2.29 -20.39
N PRO A 16 27.36 -1.83 -19.17
CA PRO A 16 28.21 -2.00 -18.01
C PRO A 16 28.47 -3.49 -17.78
N ASP A 17 29.71 -3.82 -17.45
CA ASP A 17 30.19 -5.18 -17.24
C ASP A 17 29.55 -5.74 -15.96
N VAL A 18 28.39 -6.40 -16.10
CA VAL A 18 27.72 -7.09 -15.00
C VAL A 18 28.44 -8.42 -14.78
N THR A 19 29.13 -8.55 -13.66
CA THR A 19 29.83 -9.79 -13.32
C THR A 19 28.82 -10.84 -12.85
N PRO A 20 29.10 -12.16 -13.00
CA PRO A 20 28.23 -13.21 -12.46
C PRO A 20 27.99 -13.11 -10.95
N ASP A 21 28.87 -12.43 -10.22
CA ASP A 21 28.77 -12.20 -8.78
C ASP A 21 27.76 -11.08 -8.42
N ASP A 22 27.44 -10.16 -9.34
CA ASP A 22 26.37 -9.16 -9.15
C ASP A 22 24.97 -9.80 -9.15
N LEU A 23 24.85 -11.03 -9.65
CA LEU A 23 23.61 -11.84 -9.62
C LEU A 23 23.46 -12.65 -8.30
N ALA A 24 24.46 -12.61 -7.42
CA ALA A 24 24.56 -13.47 -6.24
C ALA A 24 24.30 -12.77 -4.89
N ALA A 25 23.85 -11.51 -4.89
CA ALA A 25 23.19 -10.98 -3.69
C ALA A 25 21.92 -11.82 -3.45
N PRO A 26 21.66 -12.35 -2.24
CA PRO A 26 20.42 -13.07 -1.98
C PRO A 26 19.26 -12.13 -2.29
N GLN A 27 18.60 -12.36 -3.43
CA GLN A 27 17.42 -11.61 -3.81
C GLN A 27 16.42 -11.79 -2.67
N ARG A 28 16.04 -10.68 -2.02
CA ARG A 28 15.03 -10.72 -0.98
C ARG A 28 13.81 -11.43 -1.57
N PRO A 29 13.27 -12.47 -0.90
CA PRO A 29 12.13 -13.20 -1.44
C PRO A 29 11.01 -12.22 -1.77
N GLY A 30 10.44 -12.35 -2.97
CA GLY A 30 9.33 -11.51 -3.41
C GLY A 30 8.17 -11.54 -2.41
N ALA A 31 7.29 -10.54 -2.47
CA ALA A 31 6.19 -10.39 -1.52
C ALA A 31 5.34 -11.68 -1.40
N LEU A 32 5.08 -12.36 -2.52
CA LEU A 32 4.33 -13.61 -2.53
C LEU A 32 5.05 -14.76 -1.82
N ALA A 33 6.34 -14.93 -2.07
CA ALA A 33 7.16 -15.95 -1.39
C ALA A 33 7.18 -15.71 0.12
N THR A 34 7.27 -14.44 0.55
CA THR A 34 7.18 -14.07 1.97
C THR A 34 5.83 -14.45 2.57
N ALA A 35 4.72 -14.12 1.91
CA ALA A 35 3.38 -14.49 2.37
C ALA A 35 3.21 -16.01 2.43
N GLN A 36 3.68 -16.76 1.43
CA GLN A 36 3.61 -18.22 1.41
C GLN A 36 4.45 -18.86 2.53
N ALA A 37 5.64 -18.33 2.82
CA ALA A 37 6.46 -18.82 3.93
C ALA A 37 5.77 -18.59 5.30
N GLN A 38 5.14 -17.43 5.49
CA GLN A 38 4.35 -17.14 6.69
C GLN A 38 3.15 -18.08 6.82
N LEU A 39 2.46 -18.35 5.71
CA LEU A 39 1.36 -19.31 5.69
C LEU A 39 1.84 -20.71 6.04
N ALA A 40 2.96 -21.16 5.48
CA ALA A 40 3.52 -22.48 5.76
C ALA A 40 3.83 -22.65 7.26
N GLY A 41 4.44 -21.63 7.90
CA GLY A 41 4.67 -21.64 9.34
C GLY A 41 3.39 -21.71 10.17
N ALA A 42 2.34 -21.00 9.75
CA ALA A 42 1.04 -21.06 10.44
C ALA A 42 0.32 -22.41 10.24
N VAL A 43 0.40 -22.98 9.03
CA VAL A 43 -0.16 -24.30 8.70
C VAL A 43 0.51 -25.39 9.54
N ASP A 44 1.83 -25.36 9.65
CA ASP A 44 2.61 -26.29 10.47
C ASP A 44 2.23 -26.19 11.95
N ALA A 45 2.21 -24.96 12.48
CA ALA A 45 1.83 -24.70 13.87
C ALA A 45 0.40 -25.16 14.23
N LEU A 46 -0.53 -25.14 13.25
CA LEU A 46 -1.93 -25.54 13.42
C LEU A 46 -2.20 -27.00 13.03
N GLY A 47 -1.21 -27.72 12.50
CA GLY A 47 -1.35 -29.11 12.07
C GLY A 47 -2.29 -29.31 10.89
N TYR A 48 -2.39 -28.34 9.97
CA TYR A 48 -3.23 -28.46 8.78
C TYR A 48 -2.56 -29.28 7.68
N GLY A 49 -3.34 -30.14 7.01
CA GLY A 49 -2.85 -30.98 5.91
C GLY A 49 -2.60 -30.20 4.60
N GLU A 50 -1.92 -30.85 3.66
CA GLU A 50 -1.50 -30.27 2.37
C GLU A 50 -2.64 -29.64 1.57
N GLY A 51 -3.82 -30.27 1.56
CA GLY A 51 -4.98 -29.73 0.84
C GLY A 51 -5.46 -28.38 1.37
N MET A 52 -5.44 -28.19 2.69
CA MET A 52 -5.77 -26.90 3.30
C MET A 52 -4.69 -25.87 3.03
N HIS A 53 -3.41 -26.27 3.12
CA HIS A 53 -2.30 -25.39 2.77
C HIS A 53 -2.43 -24.89 1.32
N ALA A 54 -2.62 -25.79 0.36
CA ALA A 54 -2.77 -25.45 -1.05
C ALA A 54 -3.98 -24.50 -1.28
N MET A 55 -5.10 -24.75 -0.59
CA MET A 55 -6.28 -23.87 -0.65
C MET A 55 -5.98 -22.46 -0.12
N LEU A 56 -5.24 -22.33 0.98
CA LEU A 56 -4.90 -21.04 1.59
C LEU A 56 -3.73 -20.34 0.89
N ALA A 57 -2.91 -21.06 0.13
CA ALA A 57 -1.80 -20.51 -0.66
C ALA A 57 -2.26 -20.00 -2.04
N THR A 58 -3.47 -20.38 -2.47
CA THR A 58 -3.99 -20.10 -3.80
C THR A 58 -5.13 -19.08 -3.74
N PRO A 59 -5.02 -17.93 -4.43
CA PRO A 59 -6.13 -17.00 -4.55
C PRO A 59 -7.36 -17.65 -5.21
N ARG A 60 -8.54 -17.36 -4.67
CA ARG A 60 -9.82 -17.88 -5.19
C ARG A 60 -10.06 -17.47 -6.65
N ARG A 61 -9.73 -16.23 -7.01
CA ARG A 61 -9.80 -15.70 -8.37
C ARG A 61 -9.01 -14.41 -8.50
N GLU A 62 -8.62 -14.11 -9.73
CA GLU A 62 -7.94 -12.87 -10.10
C GLU A 62 -8.33 -12.45 -11.51
N ILE A 63 -8.21 -11.15 -11.79
CA ILE A 63 -8.36 -10.58 -13.13
C ILE A 63 -7.17 -9.65 -13.42
N ASN A 64 -6.66 -9.75 -14.65
CA ASN A 64 -5.73 -8.81 -15.25
C ASN A 64 -6.47 -8.04 -16.33
N VAL A 65 -6.36 -6.72 -16.31
CA VAL A 65 -7.08 -5.82 -17.21
C VAL A 65 -6.14 -4.80 -17.84
N ALA A 66 -6.40 -4.49 -19.10
CA ALA A 66 -5.75 -3.38 -19.79
C ALA A 66 -6.49 -2.08 -19.46
N VAL A 67 -5.75 -1.04 -19.04
CA VAL A 67 -6.30 0.27 -18.67
C VAL A 67 -5.73 1.33 -19.62
N PRO A 68 -6.36 1.58 -20.78
CA PRO A 68 -5.91 2.60 -21.70
C PRO A 68 -6.23 4.00 -21.17
N LEU A 69 -5.23 4.88 -21.21
CA LEU A 69 -5.34 6.30 -20.89
C LEU A 69 -5.08 7.15 -22.13
N ARG A 70 -6.02 8.04 -22.48
CA ARG A 70 -5.73 9.20 -23.32
C ARG A 70 -5.15 10.30 -22.42
N ARG A 71 -3.88 10.61 -22.62
CA ARG A 71 -3.14 11.67 -21.93
C ARG A 71 -3.68 13.04 -22.29
N ASP A 72 -3.37 14.04 -21.47
CA ASP A 72 -3.77 15.43 -21.71
C ASP A 72 -3.14 15.98 -23.01
N ASP A 73 -1.96 15.49 -23.40
CA ASP A 73 -1.28 15.82 -24.66
C ASP A 73 -1.83 15.05 -25.89
N GLY A 74 -2.87 14.23 -25.70
CA GLY A 74 -3.48 13.44 -26.75
C GLY A 74 -2.79 12.11 -27.06
N ARG A 75 -1.65 11.75 -26.44
CA ARG A 75 -1.05 10.41 -26.60
C ARG A 75 -1.90 9.34 -25.90
N THR A 76 -1.80 8.10 -26.34
CA THR A 76 -2.41 6.95 -25.65
C THR A 76 -1.33 6.15 -24.95
N GLU A 77 -1.56 5.85 -23.68
CA GLU A 77 -0.70 5.03 -22.85
C GLU A 77 -1.53 3.86 -22.31
N LEU A 78 -0.92 2.68 -22.14
CA LEU A 78 -1.61 1.47 -21.66
C LEU A 78 -1.00 1.03 -20.35
N PHE A 79 -1.84 0.86 -19.32
CA PHE A 79 -1.43 0.30 -18.04
C PHE A 79 -1.99 -1.10 -17.84
N HIS A 80 -1.30 -1.87 -17.00
CA HIS A 80 -1.80 -3.15 -16.49
C HIS A 80 -2.42 -2.94 -15.11
N GLY A 81 -3.66 -3.40 -14.97
CA GLY A 81 -4.41 -3.41 -13.72
C GLY A 81 -4.68 -4.84 -13.25
N PHE A 82 -4.68 -5.05 -11.94
CA PHE A 82 -4.94 -6.33 -11.31
C PHE A 82 -6.03 -6.18 -10.23
N ARG A 83 -6.93 -7.15 -10.13
CA ARG A 83 -7.76 -7.36 -8.92
C ARG A 83 -7.72 -8.83 -8.52
N VAL A 84 -7.17 -9.10 -7.35
CA VAL A 84 -7.08 -10.44 -6.76
C VAL A 84 -8.05 -10.55 -5.60
N GLN A 85 -8.86 -11.60 -5.57
CA GLN A 85 -9.66 -12.01 -4.43
C GLN A 85 -9.08 -13.31 -3.89
N HIS A 86 -8.40 -13.20 -2.77
CA HIS A 86 -7.66 -14.32 -2.21
C HIS A 86 -8.60 -15.35 -1.58
N ASN A 87 -9.45 -14.94 -0.64
CA ASN A 87 -10.42 -15.81 0.00
C ASN A 87 -11.68 -15.01 0.32
N VAL A 88 -12.85 -15.61 0.15
CA VAL A 88 -14.17 -14.99 0.39
C VAL A 88 -15.07 -15.85 1.29
N SER A 89 -14.48 -16.79 2.04
CA SER A 89 -15.24 -17.76 2.84
C SER A 89 -15.93 -17.11 4.05
N ARG A 90 -15.33 -16.05 4.60
CA ARG A 90 -15.89 -15.28 5.73
C ARG A 90 -16.80 -14.12 5.32
N GLY A 91 -16.94 -13.87 4.01
CA GLY A 91 -17.70 -12.75 3.48
C GLY A 91 -17.07 -12.12 2.23
N PRO A 92 -17.57 -10.95 1.80
CA PRO A 92 -17.08 -10.24 0.62
C PRO A 92 -15.58 -9.96 0.67
N GLY A 93 -14.93 -9.89 -0.49
CA GLY A 93 -13.54 -9.45 -0.57
C GLY A 93 -13.36 -8.04 0.00
N LYS A 94 -12.29 -7.80 0.74
CA LYS A 94 -11.93 -6.46 1.22
C LYS A 94 -10.48 -6.15 0.90
N GLY A 95 -10.25 -5.04 0.20
CA GLY A 95 -8.91 -4.76 -0.33
C GLY A 95 -8.70 -3.39 -0.91
N GLY A 96 -7.53 -2.80 -0.64
CA GLY A 96 -7.11 -1.53 -1.21
C GLY A 96 -6.82 -1.58 -2.72
N LEU A 97 -6.73 -0.41 -3.35
CA LEU A 97 -6.23 -0.17 -4.70
C LEU A 97 -4.90 0.59 -4.62
N ARG A 98 -3.82 0.00 -5.15
CA ARG A 98 -2.49 0.61 -5.18
C ARG A 98 -2.17 1.20 -6.55
N PHE A 99 -1.66 2.43 -6.59
CA PHE A 99 -1.00 3.00 -7.76
C PHE A 99 0.49 3.12 -7.45
N HIS A 100 1.30 2.27 -8.08
CA HIS A 100 2.75 2.32 -7.96
C HIS A 100 3.39 1.68 -9.20
N PRO A 101 4.51 2.19 -9.74
CA PRO A 101 5.10 1.69 -10.98
C PRO A 101 5.58 0.23 -10.89
N ALA A 102 5.95 -0.23 -9.69
CA ALA A 102 6.42 -1.60 -9.46
C ALA A 102 5.30 -2.61 -9.13
N VAL A 103 4.02 -2.24 -9.28
CA VAL A 103 2.91 -3.19 -9.06
C VAL A 103 2.99 -4.33 -10.06
N ASP A 104 3.00 -5.56 -9.56
CA ASP A 104 2.84 -6.78 -10.32
C ASP A 104 1.76 -7.68 -9.70
N VAL A 105 1.43 -8.79 -10.36
CA VAL A 105 0.39 -9.71 -9.89
C VAL A 105 0.78 -10.42 -8.58
N ASP A 106 2.05 -10.73 -8.36
CA ASP A 106 2.51 -11.47 -7.19
C ASP A 106 2.50 -10.60 -5.94
N GLU A 107 2.86 -9.32 -6.06
CA GLU A 107 2.66 -8.33 -5.01
C GLU A 107 1.17 -8.23 -4.64
N VAL A 108 0.28 -8.14 -5.63
CA VAL A 108 -1.17 -8.01 -5.39
C VAL A 108 -1.73 -9.29 -4.75
N ARG A 109 -1.25 -10.48 -5.12
CA ARG A 109 -1.61 -11.76 -4.47
C ARG A 109 -1.19 -11.77 -3.01
N ALA A 110 0.07 -11.42 -2.72
CA ALA A 110 0.59 -11.37 -1.35
C ALA A 110 -0.22 -10.41 -0.47
N LEU A 111 -0.50 -9.20 -0.97
CA LEU A 111 -1.29 -8.21 -0.27
C LEU A 111 -2.75 -8.67 -0.06
N ALA A 112 -3.34 -9.42 -0.99
CA ALA A 112 -4.68 -10.00 -0.84
C ALA A 112 -4.71 -11.14 0.20
N MET A 113 -3.64 -11.95 0.28
CA MET A 113 -3.44 -12.95 1.34
C MET A 113 -3.42 -12.28 2.71
N TRP A 114 -2.58 -11.27 2.89
CA TRP A 114 -2.52 -10.51 4.16
C TRP A 114 -3.84 -9.84 4.50
N MET A 115 -4.61 -9.35 3.52
CA MET A 115 -5.95 -8.82 3.79
C MET A 115 -6.91 -9.89 4.33
N THR A 116 -6.80 -11.13 3.86
CA THR A 116 -7.61 -12.25 4.39
C THR A 116 -7.32 -12.47 5.86
N TRP A 117 -6.03 -12.60 6.21
CA TRP A 117 -5.63 -12.88 7.59
C TRP A 117 -5.90 -11.69 8.50
N LYS A 118 -5.60 -10.48 8.05
CA LYS A 118 -5.89 -9.25 8.79
C LYS A 118 -7.37 -9.16 9.14
N CYS A 119 -8.26 -9.33 8.16
CA CYS A 119 -9.70 -9.30 8.41
C CYS A 119 -10.13 -10.43 9.35
N ALA A 120 -9.55 -11.63 9.21
CA ALA A 120 -9.89 -12.76 10.04
C ALA A 120 -9.47 -12.59 11.51
N VAL A 121 -8.26 -12.08 11.76
CA VAL A 121 -7.67 -11.88 13.10
C VAL A 121 -8.46 -10.85 13.91
N VAL A 122 -8.96 -9.79 13.26
CA VAL A 122 -9.79 -8.77 13.92
C VAL A 122 -11.30 -9.04 13.77
N GLU A 123 -11.67 -10.28 13.45
CA GLU A 123 -13.05 -10.79 13.39
C GLU A 123 -14.02 -10.00 12.48
N LEU A 124 -13.51 -9.39 11.41
CA LEU A 124 -14.36 -8.74 10.42
C LEU A 124 -15.01 -9.79 9.50
N PRO A 125 -16.29 -9.61 9.10
CA PRO A 125 -17.01 -10.50 8.19
C PRO A 125 -16.59 -10.25 6.73
N TYR A 126 -15.28 -10.25 6.48
CA TYR A 126 -14.68 -10.01 5.19
C TYR A 126 -13.67 -11.09 4.84
N GLY A 127 -13.64 -11.42 3.56
CA GLY A 127 -12.50 -12.05 2.92
C GLY A 127 -11.38 -11.06 2.62
N GLY A 128 -10.33 -11.53 1.94
CA GLY A 128 -9.22 -10.68 1.50
C GLY A 128 -9.21 -10.47 0.00
N ALA A 129 -8.99 -9.22 -0.40
CA ALA A 129 -8.76 -8.84 -1.78
C ALA A 129 -7.67 -7.78 -1.86
N LYS A 130 -7.16 -7.52 -3.06
CA LYS A 130 -6.31 -6.37 -3.35
C LYS A 130 -6.38 -6.06 -4.82
N GLY A 131 -6.21 -4.79 -5.18
CA GLY A 131 -5.99 -4.41 -6.57
C GLY A 131 -4.82 -3.45 -6.70
N GLY A 132 -4.32 -3.33 -7.92
CA GLY A 132 -3.20 -2.47 -8.24
C GLY A 132 -3.20 -2.08 -9.70
N VAL A 133 -2.64 -0.91 -10.00
CA VAL A 133 -2.32 -0.47 -11.36
C VAL A 133 -0.85 -0.05 -11.37
N ALA A 134 -0.09 -0.55 -12.34
CA ALA A 134 1.32 -0.23 -12.53
C ALA A 134 1.50 1.19 -13.09
N ILE A 135 1.30 2.20 -12.25
CA ILE A 135 1.34 3.63 -12.59
C ILE A 135 2.01 4.43 -11.47
N ASP A 136 2.89 5.36 -11.81
CA ASP A 136 3.40 6.35 -10.87
C ASP A 136 2.52 7.60 -10.89
N PRO A 137 1.66 7.83 -9.87
CA PRO A 137 0.69 8.91 -9.92
C PRO A 137 1.32 10.32 -9.96
N ARG A 138 2.61 10.46 -9.65
CA ARG A 138 3.32 11.75 -9.67
C ARG A 138 3.54 12.28 -11.09
N HIS A 139 3.48 11.42 -12.11
CA HIS A 139 3.71 11.79 -13.50
C HIS A 139 2.44 12.12 -14.29
N TYR A 140 1.28 12.19 -13.62
CA TYR A 140 -0.01 12.38 -14.26
C TYR A 140 -0.81 13.49 -13.60
N SER A 141 -1.59 14.19 -14.41
CA SER A 141 -2.53 15.18 -13.89
C SER A 141 -3.65 14.52 -13.09
N ARG A 142 -4.32 15.29 -12.24
CA ARG A 142 -5.51 14.81 -11.52
C ARG A 142 -6.60 14.30 -12.48
N ALA A 143 -6.75 14.94 -13.64
CA ALA A 143 -7.72 14.54 -14.65
C ALA A 143 -7.32 13.23 -15.35
N GLU A 144 -6.03 13.01 -15.61
CA GLU A 144 -5.50 11.73 -16.10
C GLU A 144 -5.73 10.60 -15.08
N LEU A 145 -5.43 10.83 -13.80
CA LEU A 145 -5.66 9.86 -12.72
C LEU A 145 -7.14 9.53 -12.54
N GLU A 146 -8.02 10.50 -12.72
CA GLU A 146 -9.45 10.26 -12.75
C GLU A 146 -9.81 9.31 -13.89
N ARG A 147 -9.38 9.58 -15.13
CA ARG A 147 -9.65 8.72 -16.28
C ARG A 147 -9.12 7.29 -16.10
N VAL A 148 -7.90 7.14 -15.56
CA VAL A 148 -7.33 5.83 -15.21
C VAL A 148 -8.21 5.11 -14.20
N THR A 149 -8.58 5.80 -13.11
CA THR A 149 -9.40 5.22 -12.03
C THR A 149 -10.76 4.76 -12.55
N ARG A 150 -11.42 5.59 -13.36
CA ARG A 150 -12.72 5.27 -13.97
C ARG A 150 -12.60 4.07 -14.90
N ARG A 151 -11.60 4.07 -15.80
CA ARG A 151 -11.40 2.95 -16.73
C ARG A 151 -11.10 1.65 -15.99
N TYR A 152 -10.16 1.66 -15.05
CA TYR A 152 -9.84 0.50 -14.22
C TYR A 152 -11.07 -0.02 -13.48
N THR A 153 -11.86 0.87 -12.86
CA THR A 153 -13.10 0.51 -12.16
C THR A 153 -14.07 -0.21 -13.10
N SER A 154 -14.26 0.31 -14.32
CA SER A 154 -15.13 -0.29 -15.32
C SER A 154 -14.71 -1.72 -15.69
N GLU A 155 -13.40 -1.95 -15.89
CA GLU A 155 -12.86 -3.26 -16.25
C GLU A 155 -13.06 -4.31 -15.14
N ILE A 156 -12.99 -3.91 -13.87
CA ILE A 156 -13.12 -4.84 -12.73
C ILE A 156 -14.54 -4.93 -12.16
N MET A 157 -15.52 -4.21 -12.72
CA MET A 157 -16.92 -4.22 -12.25
C MET A 157 -17.53 -5.60 -12.04
N PRO A 158 -17.25 -6.64 -12.85
CA PRO A 158 -17.77 -7.98 -12.62
C PRO A 158 -17.36 -8.58 -11.27
N MET A 159 -16.22 -8.16 -10.71
CA MET A 159 -15.67 -8.67 -9.46
C MET A 159 -16.12 -7.87 -8.22
N ILE A 160 -16.42 -6.57 -8.37
CA ILE A 160 -16.67 -5.66 -7.25
C ILE A 160 -18.16 -5.41 -6.97
N GLY A 161 -18.46 -5.05 -5.72
CA GLY A 161 -19.80 -4.74 -5.25
C GLY A 161 -19.90 -4.77 -3.73
N PRO A 162 -20.91 -4.13 -3.14
CA PRO A 162 -21.06 -4.01 -1.68
C PRO A 162 -21.14 -5.37 -0.95
N GLU A 163 -21.60 -6.41 -1.63
CA GLU A 163 -21.71 -7.78 -1.09
C GLU A 163 -20.77 -8.76 -1.78
N ARG A 164 -19.82 -8.27 -2.60
CA ARG A 164 -18.92 -9.12 -3.40
C ARG A 164 -17.46 -8.82 -3.12
N ASP A 165 -17.07 -7.57 -3.33
CA ASP A 165 -15.71 -7.09 -3.08
C ASP A 165 -15.71 -5.56 -2.97
N ILE A 166 -15.27 -5.06 -1.82
CA ILE A 166 -15.33 -3.65 -1.42
C ILE A 166 -13.93 -3.05 -1.43
N MET A 167 -13.70 -2.09 -2.32
CA MET A 167 -12.38 -1.47 -2.47
C MET A 167 -12.07 -0.47 -1.34
N ALA A 168 -10.81 -0.03 -1.27
CA ALA A 168 -10.31 0.97 -0.34
C ALA A 168 -9.10 1.70 -0.96
N PRO A 169 -8.64 2.81 -0.36
CA PRO A 169 -7.33 3.39 -0.67
C PRO A 169 -6.19 2.46 -0.27
N ASP A 170 -5.05 2.64 -0.92
CA ASP A 170 -3.72 2.12 -0.59
C ASP A 170 -2.65 3.14 -1.03
N VAL A 171 -1.40 2.72 -1.20
CA VAL A 171 -0.32 3.58 -1.72
C VAL A 171 -0.71 4.15 -3.10
N GLY A 172 -0.50 5.46 -3.27
CA GLY A 172 -0.83 6.17 -4.52
C GLY A 172 -2.31 6.45 -4.74
N THR A 173 -3.19 6.11 -3.80
CA THR A 173 -4.63 6.41 -3.88
C THR A 173 -5.17 7.02 -2.58
N ASP A 174 -6.33 7.66 -2.66
CA ASP A 174 -6.91 8.38 -1.53
C ASP A 174 -8.45 8.45 -1.59
N ALA A 175 -9.02 9.37 -0.81
CA ALA A 175 -10.46 9.60 -0.78
C ALA A 175 -11.02 10.10 -2.12
N GLY A 176 -10.30 10.96 -2.83
CA GLY A 176 -10.67 11.41 -4.17
C GLY A 176 -10.72 10.24 -5.14
N THR A 177 -9.72 9.34 -5.10
CA THR A 177 -9.73 8.11 -5.88
C THR A 177 -10.97 7.27 -5.56
N MET A 178 -11.30 7.08 -4.28
CA MET A 178 -12.47 6.28 -3.89
C MET A 178 -13.79 6.93 -4.28
N ALA A 179 -13.87 8.27 -4.32
CA ALA A 179 -15.04 8.97 -4.85
C ALA A 179 -15.25 8.64 -6.34
N TRP A 180 -14.18 8.64 -7.15
CA TRP A 180 -14.28 8.27 -8.57
C TRP A 180 -14.66 6.80 -8.78
N VAL A 181 -14.14 5.87 -7.95
CA VAL A 181 -14.54 4.46 -8.01
C VAL A 181 -16.03 4.32 -7.69
N MET A 182 -16.49 4.95 -6.60
CA MET A 182 -17.89 4.90 -6.16
C MET A 182 -18.83 5.48 -7.23
N ASP A 183 -18.48 6.64 -7.78
CA ASP A 183 -19.25 7.31 -8.82
C ASP A 183 -19.34 6.46 -10.09
N THR A 184 -18.20 5.97 -10.58
CA THR A 184 -18.14 5.13 -11.78
C THR A 184 -18.99 3.88 -11.63
N TYR A 185 -18.87 3.17 -10.50
CA TYR A 185 -19.67 1.99 -10.24
C TYR A 185 -21.17 2.32 -10.16
N SER A 186 -21.53 3.39 -9.46
CA SER A 186 -22.92 3.83 -9.27
C SER A 186 -23.58 4.20 -10.59
N VAL A 187 -22.90 5.00 -11.42
CA VAL A 187 -23.39 5.40 -12.75
C VAL A 187 -23.63 4.19 -13.64
N ASN A 188 -22.69 3.23 -13.67
CA ASN A 188 -22.85 2.00 -14.46
C ASN A 188 -23.94 1.07 -13.93
N ARG A 189 -24.32 1.17 -12.65
CA ARG A 189 -25.44 0.45 -12.05
C ARG A 189 -26.78 1.16 -12.17
N GLY A 190 -26.78 2.45 -12.49
CA GLY A 190 -27.98 3.27 -12.62
C GLY A 190 -28.53 3.82 -11.29
N TYR A 191 -27.80 3.67 -10.18
CA TYR A 191 -28.18 4.24 -8.87
C TYR A 191 -26.96 4.37 -7.95
N THR A 192 -27.07 5.24 -6.94
CA THR A 192 -25.99 5.53 -5.98
C THR A 192 -25.73 4.34 -5.05
N ILE A 193 -24.49 3.81 -5.05
CA ILE A 193 -24.07 2.68 -4.21
C ILE A 193 -22.83 3.06 -3.39
N PRO A 194 -22.98 3.76 -2.26
CA PRO A 194 -21.85 4.19 -1.44
C PRO A 194 -21.02 3.02 -0.89
N GLY A 195 -21.64 1.86 -0.66
CA GLY A 195 -21.02 0.69 -0.02
C GLY A 195 -20.03 -0.08 -0.88
N VAL A 196 -19.87 0.24 -2.17
CA VAL A 196 -18.92 -0.47 -3.06
C VAL A 196 -17.45 -0.18 -2.71
N VAL A 197 -17.19 0.94 -2.04
CA VAL A 197 -15.86 1.30 -1.55
C VAL A 197 -15.90 1.92 -0.15
N THR A 198 -14.82 1.75 0.58
CA THR A 198 -14.54 2.45 1.84
C THR A 198 -13.51 3.53 1.63
N GLY A 199 -13.39 4.49 2.56
CA GLY A 199 -12.38 5.55 2.46
C GLY A 199 -12.72 6.67 1.50
N LYS A 200 -14.01 6.91 1.32
CA LYS A 200 -14.55 8.05 0.60
C LYS A 200 -14.45 9.34 1.43
N PRO A 201 -14.60 10.52 0.79
CA PRO A 201 -14.86 11.78 1.47
C PRO A 201 -16.13 11.71 2.33
N LEU A 202 -16.23 12.55 3.36
CA LEU A 202 -17.37 12.55 4.28
C LEU A 202 -18.68 12.86 3.54
N GLU A 203 -18.60 13.76 2.56
CA GLU A 203 -19.69 14.29 1.74
C GLU A 203 -20.42 13.19 0.95
N VAL A 204 -19.75 12.08 0.67
CA VAL A 204 -20.30 10.95 -0.12
C VAL A 204 -20.30 9.64 0.69
N GLY A 205 -20.46 9.73 2.02
CA GLY A 205 -20.61 8.58 2.90
C GLY A 205 -19.29 7.98 3.39
N GLY A 206 -18.28 8.83 3.58
CA GLY A 206 -17.06 8.52 4.34
C GLY A 206 -17.33 8.42 5.84
N SER A 207 -16.42 7.79 6.58
CA SER A 207 -16.51 7.67 8.03
C SER A 207 -15.60 8.68 8.72
N LYS A 208 -16.12 9.36 9.75
CA LYS A 208 -15.30 10.12 10.71
C LYS A 208 -14.25 9.21 11.35
N GLY A 209 -13.10 9.78 11.70
CA GLY A 209 -11.99 9.06 12.33
C GLY A 209 -11.21 8.13 11.42
N ARG A 210 -11.61 7.94 10.15
CA ARG A 210 -10.89 7.03 9.25
C ARG A 210 -9.43 7.45 9.01
N ALA A 211 -9.17 8.75 8.89
CA ALA A 211 -7.83 9.27 8.62
C ALA A 211 -6.81 8.81 9.67
N THR A 212 -7.22 8.70 10.93
CA THR A 212 -6.36 8.32 12.06
C THR A 212 -6.56 6.87 12.53
N ALA A 213 -7.52 6.14 11.95
CA ALA A 213 -7.91 4.81 12.45
C ALA A 213 -6.75 3.81 12.51
N THR A 214 -5.89 3.77 11.49
CA THR A 214 -4.71 2.89 11.49
C THR A 214 -3.71 3.29 12.56
N SER A 215 -3.42 4.59 12.68
CA SER A 215 -2.48 5.13 13.68
C SER A 215 -2.97 4.89 15.11
N ARG A 216 -4.27 5.11 15.36
CA ARG A 216 -4.90 4.76 16.64
C ARG A 216 -4.83 3.27 16.92
N GLY A 217 -5.05 2.44 15.89
CA GLY A 217 -4.89 0.99 16.00
C GLY A 217 -3.48 0.59 16.45
N VAL A 218 -2.44 1.18 15.86
CA VAL A 218 -1.04 0.98 16.29
C VAL A 218 -0.91 1.30 17.78
N VAL A 219 -1.29 2.52 18.20
CA VAL A 219 -1.16 2.94 19.60
C VAL A 219 -1.97 2.03 20.54
N HIS A 220 -3.21 1.69 20.21
CA HIS A 220 -4.04 0.81 21.04
C HIS A 220 -3.43 -0.59 21.21
N THR A 221 -2.88 -1.16 20.13
CA THR A 221 -2.22 -2.48 20.22
C THR A 221 -0.92 -2.42 21.00
N THR A 222 -0.13 -1.35 20.86
CA THR A 222 1.05 -1.09 21.68
C THR A 222 0.68 -0.95 23.15
N GLU A 223 -0.34 -0.15 23.47
CA GLU A 223 -0.82 0.04 24.84
C GLU A 223 -1.26 -1.29 25.47
N ALA A 224 -1.98 -2.13 24.74
CA ALA A 224 -2.37 -3.46 25.22
C ALA A 224 -1.16 -4.35 25.53
N ALA A 225 -0.12 -4.34 24.67
CA ALA A 225 1.12 -5.09 24.91
C ALA A 225 1.91 -4.55 26.12
N LEU A 226 1.96 -3.23 26.28
CA LEU A 226 2.63 -2.59 27.42
C LEU A 226 1.91 -2.91 28.75
N ARG A 227 0.57 -2.97 28.75
CA ARG A 227 -0.19 -3.38 29.93
C ARG A 227 0.14 -4.80 30.37
N GLU A 228 0.32 -5.73 29.44
CA GLU A 228 0.78 -7.10 29.75
C GLU A 228 2.20 -7.09 30.34
N ALA A 229 3.07 -6.22 29.83
CA ALA A 229 4.40 -5.97 30.38
C ALA A 229 4.40 -5.11 31.67
N ARG A 230 3.23 -4.74 32.21
CA ARG A 230 3.05 -3.91 33.41
C ARG A 230 3.73 -2.54 33.33
N THR A 231 3.72 -1.92 32.15
CA THR A 231 4.23 -0.57 31.89
C THR A 231 3.18 0.30 31.17
N GLY A 232 3.32 1.61 31.26
CA GLY A 232 2.48 2.61 30.59
C GLY A 232 3.12 3.21 29.33
N LEU A 233 2.31 3.86 28.50
CA LEU A 233 2.80 4.62 27.33
C LEU A 233 3.69 5.80 27.74
N ASP A 234 3.38 6.45 28.86
CA ASP A 234 4.13 7.54 29.46
C ASP A 234 5.49 7.12 30.04
N GLN A 235 5.76 5.81 30.12
CA GLN A 235 6.97 5.24 30.70
C GLN A 235 7.97 4.74 29.64
N VAL A 236 7.64 4.86 28.36
CA VAL A 236 8.47 4.36 27.25
C VAL A 236 8.89 5.46 26.28
N THR A 237 9.98 5.19 25.57
CA THR A 237 10.37 5.95 24.39
C THR A 237 9.87 5.27 23.12
N VAL A 238 9.61 6.05 22.07
CA VAL A 238 9.04 5.59 20.81
C VAL A 238 9.91 6.02 19.64
N ALA A 239 10.23 5.08 18.76
CA ALA A 239 10.86 5.34 17.47
C ALA A 239 9.91 4.91 16.34
N ILE A 240 9.75 5.76 15.31
CA ILE A 240 8.79 5.53 14.22
C ILE A 240 9.49 5.56 12.87
N GLN A 241 9.49 4.42 12.18
CA GLN A 241 9.92 4.36 10.79
C GLN A 241 8.78 4.76 9.86
N GLY A 242 8.99 5.80 9.06
CA GLY A 242 8.05 6.30 8.05
C GLY A 242 7.05 7.33 8.59
N PHE A 243 7.28 8.60 8.28
CA PHE A 243 6.48 9.74 8.75
C PHE A 243 5.35 10.17 7.79
N GLY A 244 4.65 9.19 7.19
CA GLY A 244 3.51 9.43 6.30
C GLY A 244 2.16 9.49 7.04
N LYS A 245 1.06 9.25 6.31
CA LYS A 245 -0.33 9.26 6.85
C LYS A 245 -0.49 8.46 8.15
N VAL A 246 0.19 7.32 8.28
CA VAL A 246 0.11 6.48 9.49
C VAL A 246 1.09 6.96 10.55
N GLY A 247 2.38 7.06 10.23
CA GLY A 247 3.43 7.34 11.22
C GLY A 247 3.34 8.73 11.83
N ALA A 248 3.04 9.77 11.04
CA ALA A 248 2.87 11.13 11.58
C ALA A 248 1.72 11.21 12.59
N ASN A 249 0.55 10.67 12.23
CA ASN A 249 -0.58 10.60 13.15
C ASN A 249 -0.29 9.71 14.36
N ALA A 250 0.46 8.62 14.20
CA ALA A 250 0.84 7.75 15.32
C ALA A 250 1.78 8.49 16.29
N ALA A 251 2.75 9.24 15.77
CA ALA A 251 3.66 10.07 16.56
C ALA A 251 2.88 11.07 17.41
N VAL A 252 1.91 11.77 16.82
CA VAL A 252 1.04 12.71 17.54
C VAL A 252 0.28 11.99 18.64
N ILE A 253 -0.37 10.86 18.32
CA ILE A 253 -1.17 10.10 19.31
C ILE A 253 -0.29 9.56 20.45
N PHE A 254 0.94 9.11 20.16
CA PHE A 254 1.89 8.67 21.20
C PHE A 254 2.32 9.84 22.09
N ALA A 255 2.68 10.99 21.50
CA ALA A 255 3.07 12.18 22.25
C ALA A 255 1.92 12.70 23.13
N ASP A 256 0.69 12.77 22.60
CA ASP A 256 -0.51 13.15 23.34
C ASP A 256 -0.82 12.19 24.51
N ALA A 257 -0.45 10.92 24.36
CA ALA A 257 -0.57 9.91 25.40
C ALA A 257 0.58 9.91 26.42
N GLY A 258 1.53 10.85 26.31
CA GLY A 258 2.65 11.03 27.23
C GLY A 258 3.92 10.25 26.86
N SER A 259 3.91 9.45 25.79
CA SER A 259 5.13 8.79 25.31
C SER A 259 6.14 9.79 24.78
N ARG A 260 7.43 9.48 24.98
CA ARG A 260 8.52 10.29 24.41
C ARG A 260 8.88 9.76 23.03
N VAL A 261 8.43 10.42 21.96
CA VAL A 261 8.86 10.10 20.60
C VAL A 261 10.28 10.62 20.41
N VAL A 262 11.28 9.74 20.32
CA VAL A 262 12.71 10.10 20.30
C VAL A 262 13.33 10.03 18.93
N ALA A 263 12.77 9.24 18.00
CA ALA A 263 13.29 9.12 16.65
C ALA A 263 12.15 8.94 15.63
N VAL A 264 12.31 9.56 14.47
CA VAL A 264 11.45 9.30 13.31
C VAL A 264 12.29 9.20 12.04
N SER A 265 11.78 8.47 11.04
CA SER A 265 12.39 8.43 9.71
C SER A 265 11.37 8.63 8.59
N ASP A 266 11.86 9.00 7.42
CA ASP A 266 11.15 8.88 6.15
C ASP A 266 12.04 8.20 5.10
N GLN A 267 11.72 8.34 3.81
CA GLN A 267 12.49 7.75 2.72
C GLN A 267 13.81 8.47 2.42
N TYR A 268 14.03 9.65 3.01
CA TYR A 268 15.18 10.53 2.77
C TYR A 268 16.18 10.53 3.92
N GLY A 269 15.76 10.16 5.13
CA GLY A 269 16.64 10.01 6.29
C GLY A 269 15.88 9.85 7.61
N ALA A 270 16.58 10.02 8.72
CA ALA A 270 16.01 9.99 10.06
C ALA A 270 16.48 11.18 10.91
N VAL A 271 15.68 11.52 11.92
CA VAL A 271 16.03 12.52 12.94
C VAL A 271 15.76 11.97 14.33
N HIS A 272 16.55 12.42 15.30
CA HIS A 272 16.54 11.94 16.67
C HIS A 272 16.73 13.08 17.68
N ARG A 273 16.13 12.92 18.86
CA ARG A 273 16.41 13.75 20.04
C ARG A 273 16.14 12.96 21.32
N ASP A 274 17.17 12.81 22.16
CA ASP A 274 17.08 12.07 23.44
C ASP A 274 15.96 12.62 24.35
N GLY A 275 15.81 13.95 24.37
CA GLY A 275 14.78 14.64 25.15
C GLY A 275 13.35 14.45 24.65
N GLY A 276 13.17 13.86 23.47
CA GLY A 276 11.91 13.81 22.74
C GLY A 276 11.84 14.89 21.65
N LEU A 277 11.23 14.52 20.54
CA LEU A 277 10.95 15.39 19.40
C LEU A 277 9.72 16.26 19.69
N ASP A 278 9.75 17.52 19.26
CA ASP A 278 8.52 18.29 19.10
C ASP A 278 7.77 17.75 17.87
N VAL A 279 6.82 16.84 18.14
CA VAL A 279 6.07 16.16 17.09
C VAL A 279 5.19 17.15 16.31
N THR A 280 4.66 18.19 16.95
CA THR A 280 3.83 19.19 16.27
C THR A 280 4.68 20.00 15.29
N GLY A 281 5.80 20.56 15.74
CA GLY A 281 6.74 21.28 14.88
C GLY A 281 7.30 20.41 13.76
N LEU A 282 7.55 19.12 14.03
CA LEU A 282 8.01 18.17 13.02
C LEU A 282 6.95 17.89 11.93
N VAL A 283 5.67 17.80 12.29
CA VAL A 283 4.58 17.68 11.31
C VAL A 283 4.53 18.92 10.41
N GLU A 284 4.58 20.12 10.99
CA GLU A 284 4.61 21.38 10.22
C GLU A 284 5.83 21.47 9.30
N HIS A 285 6.99 21.00 9.76
CA HIS A 285 8.20 20.94 8.95
C HIS A 285 8.04 20.01 7.74
N VAL A 286 7.48 18.83 7.93
CA VAL A 286 7.24 17.86 6.85
C VAL A 286 6.20 18.38 5.87
N GLU A 287 5.15 19.07 6.34
CA GLU A 287 4.15 19.69 5.46
C GLU A 287 4.77 20.76 4.56
N ARG A 288 5.76 21.52 5.06
CA ARG A 288 6.45 22.57 4.31
C ARG A 288 7.54 22.02 3.38
N THR A 289 8.27 21.01 3.80
CA THR A 289 9.52 20.57 3.14
C THR A 289 9.39 19.23 2.41
N GLY A 290 8.37 18.44 2.75
CA GLY A 290 8.17 17.09 2.25
C GLY A 290 9.06 16.03 2.91
N SER A 291 9.85 16.36 3.93
CA SER A 291 10.75 15.41 4.60
C SER A 291 10.96 15.73 6.08
N VAL A 292 11.32 14.72 6.89
CA VAL A 292 11.77 14.88 8.28
C VAL A 292 13.19 15.46 8.36
N VAL A 293 13.98 15.30 7.28
CA VAL A 293 15.37 15.75 7.23
C VAL A 293 15.45 17.27 7.35
N GLY A 294 16.43 17.76 8.11
CA GLY A 294 16.65 19.19 8.32
C GLY A 294 15.68 19.84 9.32
N PHE A 295 14.98 19.04 10.13
CA PHE A 295 14.21 19.58 11.24
C PHE A 295 15.16 20.17 12.29
N ALA A 296 15.09 21.50 12.51
CA ALA A 296 16.10 22.25 13.25
C ALA A 296 16.21 21.87 14.74
N GLU A 297 15.16 21.30 15.32
CA GLU A 297 15.10 20.92 16.73
C GLU A 297 15.46 19.44 16.97
N ALA A 298 16.08 18.77 16.01
CA ALA A 298 16.53 17.39 16.13
C ALA A 298 17.87 17.18 15.43
N ASP A 299 18.61 16.17 15.88
CA ASP A 299 19.86 15.77 15.27
C ASP A 299 19.58 14.78 14.13
N PRO A 300 20.31 14.86 12.99
CA PRO A 300 20.27 13.81 11.97
C PRO A 300 20.68 12.46 12.57
N LEU A 301 20.01 11.40 12.12
CA LEU A 301 20.32 10.01 12.48
C LEU A 301 20.64 9.24 11.19
N ASP A 302 21.86 8.70 11.12
CA ASP A 302 22.39 7.92 9.99
C ASP A 302 21.84 6.47 9.96
#